data_AF-A0A1Y1MEV5-F1
#
_entry.id   AF-A0A1Y1MEV5-F1
#
_cell.length_a   1.000
_cell.length_b   1.000
_cell.length_c   1.000
_cell.angle_alpha   90.00
_cell.angle_beta   90.00
_cell.angle_gamma   90.00
#
_symmetry.space_group_name_H-M   'P 1'
#
loop_
_entity.id
_entity.type
_entity.pdbx_description
1 polymer ?
#
loop_
_entity_poly.entity_id
_entity_poly.type
_entity_poly.pdbx_seq_one_letter_code
_entity_poly.pdbx_strand_id
1 'polypeptide(L)'
;MLTTFLFGCAIVICAASQSDLTIQIGPGTVKGKYDTTIKGSTFRSFTGIPYGEPPVGILRFKPPVPLKPWNGVLDATKPHQICPQMDVYFGNYTVAGNEDCLYLNVYAPVVNDKESFSVLFYIHGGGWMSGNANSELYGPQKLLEKEIVLVTTNYRLGALGFLSTGDSVVPGNNGLKDQTLALKWVKDNIKCFGGNPNKITVFGQSAGGASAHFLTLSPLSRDLVSGAILQSGTAFAPWAITLKPLVNAQRLASYLNCPSTSSEAIVECLSTKDSSDIVEQDKRFWVTQLEEVCIKGSILGI
;
A
#
# COMPACT_ATOMS: atom_id res chain seq x y z
N MET A 1 29.91 29.61 12.11
CA MET A 1 29.41 28.36 12.73
C MET A 1 29.05 27.41 11.61
N LEU A 2 29.88 26.39 11.38
CA LEU A 2 29.66 25.37 10.37
C LEU A 2 28.86 24.25 11.04
N THR A 3 27.58 24.12 10.74
CA THR A 3 26.72 23.04 11.26
C THR A 3 26.96 21.78 10.43
N THR A 4 27.75 20.86 10.97
CA THR A 4 27.98 19.53 10.41
C THR A 4 26.71 18.69 10.58
N PHE A 5 26.00 18.41 9.49
CA PHE A 5 24.93 17.41 9.49
C PHE A 5 25.56 16.01 9.52
N LEU A 6 25.52 15.37 10.70
CA LEU A 6 25.81 13.95 10.85
C LEU A 6 24.65 13.15 10.24
N PHE A 7 24.85 12.64 9.02
CA PHE A 7 24.03 11.55 8.48
C PHE A 7 24.33 10.29 9.30
N GLY A 8 23.49 9.99 10.28
CA GLY A 8 23.51 8.72 10.99
C GLY A 8 23.10 7.61 10.04
N CYS A 9 24.07 6.87 9.51
CA CYS A 9 23.83 5.64 8.77
C CYS A 9 23.36 4.59 9.79
N ALA A 10 22.05 4.38 9.91
CA ALA A 10 21.51 3.33 10.77
C ALA A 10 21.96 1.97 10.21
N ILE A 11 22.92 1.33 10.89
CA ILE A 11 23.35 -0.02 10.57
C ILE A 11 22.19 -0.95 10.95
N VAL A 12 21.53 -1.53 9.96
CA VAL A 12 20.51 -2.58 10.17
C VAL A 12 21.24 -3.84 10.62
N ILE A 13 21.15 -4.16 11.91
CA ILE A 13 21.68 -5.40 12.48
C ILE A 13 20.61 -6.49 12.31
N CYS A 14 20.84 -7.44 11.40
CA CYS A 14 19.97 -8.62 11.28
C CYS A 14 20.48 -9.70 12.25
N ALA A 15 19.61 -10.17 13.15
CA ALA A 15 19.86 -11.34 14.00
C ALA A 15 18.60 -12.22 14.02
N ALA A 16 18.79 -13.54 13.92
CA ALA A 16 17.72 -14.53 13.96
C ALA A 16 17.93 -15.50 15.14
N SER A 17 16.86 -15.81 15.88
CA SER A 17 16.84 -16.87 16.91
C SER A 17 16.13 -18.12 16.36
N GLN A 18 16.70 -19.30 16.63
CA GLN A 18 16.27 -20.57 16.03
C GLN A 18 15.06 -21.21 16.75
N SER A 19 14.75 -20.79 17.99
CA SER A 19 13.61 -21.35 18.77
C SER A 19 12.30 -20.58 18.59
N ASP A 20 12.37 -19.33 18.17
CA ASP A 20 11.23 -18.46 17.85
C ASP A 20 11.60 -17.69 16.59
N LEU A 21 10.90 -17.91 15.47
CA LEU A 21 11.18 -17.27 14.18
C LEU A 21 11.09 -15.75 14.27
N THR A 22 12.16 -15.12 14.71
CA THR A 22 12.21 -13.72 15.11
C THR A 22 13.32 -13.04 14.32
N ILE A 23 13.01 -11.91 13.70
CA ILE A 23 13.93 -11.15 12.86
C ILE A 23 13.99 -9.71 13.37
N GLN A 24 15.22 -9.23 13.57
CA GLN A 24 15.48 -7.81 13.79
C GLN A 24 15.48 -7.07 12.44
N ILE A 25 14.66 -6.04 12.33
CA ILE A 25 14.58 -5.09 11.21
C ILE A 25 14.89 -3.67 11.73
N GLY A 26 15.05 -2.71 10.83
CA GLY A 26 15.40 -1.34 11.21
C GLY A 26 14.43 -0.72 12.25
N PRO A 27 13.11 -0.79 12.03
CA PRO A 27 12.13 -0.26 12.97
C PRO A 27 11.92 -1.07 14.27
N GLY A 28 12.39 -2.32 14.37
CA GLY A 28 12.17 -3.13 15.57
C GLY A 28 12.28 -4.63 15.33
N THR A 29 11.70 -5.43 16.22
CA THR A 29 11.75 -6.89 16.14
C THR A 29 10.39 -7.45 15.71
N VAL A 30 10.37 -8.41 14.78
CA VAL A 30 9.16 -9.11 14.33
C VAL A 30 9.25 -10.62 14.55
N LYS A 31 8.16 -11.24 15.02
CA LYS A 31 8.00 -12.69 15.15
C LYS A 31 7.07 -13.22 14.06
N GLY A 32 7.57 -14.12 13.22
CA GLY A 32 6.81 -14.81 12.19
C GLY A 32 6.46 -16.25 12.59
N LYS A 33 5.96 -17.00 11.61
CA LYS A 33 5.67 -18.43 11.71
C LYS A 33 6.20 -19.20 10.50
N TYR A 34 6.33 -20.52 10.65
CA TYR A 34 6.52 -21.41 9.51
C TYR A 34 5.17 -21.79 8.91
N ASP A 35 5.13 -21.96 7.59
CA ASP A 35 3.96 -22.36 6.83
C ASP A 35 4.41 -23.26 5.65
N THR A 36 3.48 -23.86 4.92
CA THR A 36 3.77 -24.85 3.87
C THR A 36 3.20 -24.47 2.52
N THR A 37 4.01 -24.68 1.48
CA THR A 37 3.57 -24.56 0.08
C THR A 37 2.60 -25.68 -0.28
N ILE A 38 1.96 -25.57 -1.46
CA ILE A 38 1.05 -26.61 -1.99
C ILE A 38 1.74 -27.98 -2.10
N LYS A 39 3.05 -27.99 -2.38
CA LYS A 39 3.87 -29.21 -2.50
C LYS A 39 4.50 -29.67 -1.18
N GLY A 40 4.20 -29.00 -0.07
CA GLY A 40 4.70 -29.36 1.27
C GLY A 40 6.06 -28.78 1.66
N SER A 41 6.72 -27.99 0.81
CA SER A 41 7.94 -27.28 1.20
C SER A 41 7.63 -26.22 2.26
N THR A 42 8.44 -26.14 3.32
CA THR A 42 8.29 -25.15 4.38
C THR A 42 8.81 -23.78 3.94
N PHE A 43 8.13 -22.72 4.35
CA PHE A 43 8.58 -21.33 4.21
C PHE A 43 8.34 -20.52 5.48
N ARG A 44 8.98 -19.35 5.57
CA ARG A 44 8.82 -18.37 6.65
C ARG A 44 7.77 -17.33 6.26
N SER A 45 6.86 -17.04 7.18
CA SER A 45 5.72 -16.15 6.97
C SER A 45 5.70 -15.08 8.05
N PHE A 46 5.70 -13.81 7.63
CA PHE A 46 5.56 -12.65 8.50
C PHE A 46 4.41 -11.81 7.97
N THR A 47 3.32 -11.73 8.71
CA THR A 47 2.10 -11.04 8.29
C THR A 47 1.76 -9.87 9.20
N GLY A 48 1.36 -8.74 8.63
CA GLY A 48 0.95 -7.56 9.39
C GLY A 48 2.11 -6.73 9.92
N ILE A 49 3.17 -6.56 9.14
CA ILE A 49 4.27 -5.66 9.51
C ILE A 49 3.90 -4.22 9.09
N PRO A 50 3.83 -3.25 10.03
CA PRO A 50 3.54 -1.86 9.71
C PRO A 50 4.73 -1.23 8.96
N TYR A 51 4.45 -0.52 7.87
CA TYR A 51 5.47 0.22 7.11
C TYR A 51 5.34 1.75 7.24
N GLY A 52 4.24 2.24 7.81
CA GLY A 52 3.99 3.66 8.03
C GLY A 52 3.12 3.90 9.26
N GLU A 53 3.14 5.13 9.78
CA GLU A 53 2.25 5.57 10.85
C GLU A 53 0.78 5.47 10.41
N PRO A 54 -0.15 5.10 11.30
CA PRO A 54 -1.58 5.06 10.99
C PRO A 54 -2.06 6.40 10.42
N PRO A 55 -2.66 6.44 9.22
CA PRO A 55 -3.08 7.68 8.54
C PRO A 55 -4.40 8.24 9.09
N VAL A 56 -4.53 8.31 10.42
CA VAL A 56 -5.72 8.73 11.16
C VAL A 56 -5.63 10.18 11.63
N GLY A 57 -6.77 10.78 11.97
CA GLY A 57 -6.83 12.13 12.52
C GLY A 57 -6.13 13.15 11.63
N ILE A 58 -5.12 13.84 12.17
CA ILE A 58 -4.37 14.86 11.41
C ILE A 58 -3.55 14.30 10.24
N LEU A 59 -3.35 12.98 10.16
CA LEU A 59 -2.63 12.32 9.05
C LEU A 59 -3.57 11.86 7.93
N ARG A 60 -4.90 11.92 8.14
CA ARG A 60 -5.88 11.65 7.09
C ARG A 60 -5.67 12.62 5.93
N PHE A 61 -5.76 12.11 4.70
CA PHE A 61 -5.49 12.83 3.44
C PHE A 61 -4.07 13.42 3.27
N LYS A 62 -3.14 13.12 4.18
CA LYS A 62 -1.74 13.54 4.05
C LYS A 62 -0.85 12.42 3.47
N PRO A 63 0.32 12.78 2.90
CA PRO A 63 1.35 11.80 2.56
C PRO A 63 1.66 10.88 3.75
N PRO A 64 1.94 9.59 3.50
CA PRO A 64 2.24 8.66 4.58
C PRO A 64 3.55 9.03 5.27
N VAL A 65 3.60 8.77 6.57
CA VAL A 65 4.76 9.03 7.42
C VAL A 65 5.45 7.70 7.70
N PRO A 66 6.78 7.58 7.52
CA PRO A 66 7.52 6.39 7.92
C PRO A 66 7.30 6.08 9.40
N LEU A 67 7.15 4.79 9.71
CA LEU A 67 6.93 4.35 11.08
C LEU A 67 8.15 4.67 11.97
N LYS A 68 7.90 5.14 13.18
CA LYS A 68 8.93 5.26 14.21
C LYS A 68 9.37 3.86 14.70
N PRO A 69 10.62 3.73 15.17
CA PRO A 69 11.05 2.49 15.81
C PRO A 69 10.20 2.15 17.04
N TRP A 70 9.96 0.86 17.26
CA TRP A 70 9.23 0.34 18.42
C TRP A 70 10.13 -0.53 19.30
N ASN A 71 9.73 -0.67 20.57
CA ASN A 71 10.37 -1.58 21.53
C ASN A 71 9.57 -2.88 21.63
N GLY A 72 10.28 -3.98 21.89
CA GLY A 72 9.67 -5.30 22.03
C GLY A 72 9.49 -6.04 20.71
N VAL A 73 8.76 -7.15 20.76
CA VAL A 73 8.56 -8.06 19.63
C VAL A 73 7.14 -7.92 19.11
N LEU A 74 7.00 -7.54 17.83
CA LEU A 74 5.72 -7.52 17.13
C LEU A 74 5.34 -8.94 16.69
N ASP A 75 4.16 -9.39 17.08
CA ASP A 75 3.58 -10.67 16.61
C ASP A 75 3.06 -10.52 15.17
N ALA A 76 3.89 -10.90 14.20
CA ALA A 76 3.60 -10.88 12.77
C ALA A 76 3.14 -12.26 12.26
N THR A 77 2.22 -12.91 12.98
CA THR A 77 1.71 -14.26 12.62
C THR A 77 0.24 -14.30 12.19
N LYS A 78 -0.45 -13.15 12.31
CA LYS A 78 -1.90 -13.01 12.11
C LYS A 78 -2.21 -12.09 10.92
N PRO A 79 -3.37 -12.27 10.26
CA PRO A 79 -3.87 -11.30 9.30
C PRO A 79 -3.98 -9.91 9.92
N HIS A 80 -3.81 -8.90 9.09
CA HIS A 80 -3.90 -7.50 9.51
C HIS A 80 -5.18 -6.84 9.00
N GLN A 81 -5.47 -5.67 9.54
CA GLN A 81 -6.61 -4.86 9.11
C GLN A 81 -6.48 -4.50 7.62
N ILE A 82 -7.62 -4.48 6.93
CA ILE A 82 -7.74 -3.99 5.55
C ILE A 82 -8.08 -2.50 5.58
N CYS A 83 -7.70 -1.74 4.55
CA CYS A 83 -8.09 -0.34 4.45
C CYS A 83 -9.61 -0.19 4.28
N PRO A 84 -10.21 0.92 4.72
CA PRO A 84 -11.65 1.13 4.61
C PRO A 84 -12.07 1.08 3.15
N GLN A 85 -13.03 0.21 2.85
CA GLN A 85 -13.46 -0.07 1.49
C GLN A 85 -14.86 -0.67 1.44
N MET A 86 -15.45 -0.61 0.26
CA MET A 86 -16.67 -1.31 -0.11
C MET A 86 -16.39 -2.01 -1.45
N ASP A 87 -16.64 -3.32 -1.50
CA ASP A 87 -16.28 -4.12 -2.66
C ASP A 87 -17.41 -4.18 -3.69
N VAL A 88 -17.55 -3.07 -4.43
CA VAL A 88 -18.54 -2.91 -5.51
C VAL A 88 -18.30 -3.84 -6.70
N TYR A 89 -17.09 -4.40 -6.86
CA TYR A 89 -16.74 -5.27 -7.98
C TYR A 89 -17.34 -6.67 -7.85
N PHE A 90 -17.41 -7.17 -6.62
CA PHE A 90 -17.95 -8.50 -6.32
C PHE A 90 -19.33 -8.42 -5.63
N GLY A 91 -19.98 -7.25 -5.67
CA GLY A 91 -21.34 -7.05 -5.17
C GLY A 91 -21.47 -7.02 -3.65
N ASN A 92 -20.37 -6.82 -2.93
CA ASN A 92 -20.39 -6.65 -1.48
C ASN A 92 -20.42 -5.16 -1.12
N TYR A 93 -21.62 -4.67 -0.86
CA TYR A 93 -21.89 -3.27 -0.53
C TYR A 93 -21.76 -2.95 0.97
N THR A 94 -21.21 -3.86 1.77
CA THR A 94 -20.93 -3.62 3.18
C THR A 94 -19.56 -2.95 3.32
N VAL A 95 -19.54 -1.78 3.96
CA VAL A 95 -18.29 -1.09 4.27
C VAL A 95 -17.55 -1.85 5.37
N ALA A 96 -16.26 -2.10 5.14
CA ALA A 96 -15.38 -2.79 6.08
C ALA A 96 -13.98 -2.17 6.09
N GLY A 97 -13.19 -2.50 7.11
CA GLY A 97 -11.79 -2.07 7.24
C GLY A 97 -11.57 -0.98 8.29
N ASN A 98 -10.31 -0.60 8.44
CA ASN A 98 -9.84 0.37 9.43
C ASN A 98 -8.80 1.29 8.76
N GLU A 99 -8.77 2.58 9.12
CA GLU A 99 -7.78 3.52 8.58
C GLU A 99 -6.34 3.19 8.99
N ASP A 100 -6.15 2.56 10.14
CA ASP A 100 -4.90 1.88 10.48
C ASP A 100 -4.76 0.60 9.64
N CYS A 101 -4.24 0.76 8.42
CA CYS A 101 -4.14 -0.32 7.44
C CYS A 101 -2.81 -0.38 6.66
N LEU A 102 -1.81 0.43 7.01
CA LEU A 102 -0.52 0.51 6.30
C LEU A 102 0.42 -0.63 6.71
N TYR A 103 0.00 -1.85 6.36
CA TYR A 103 0.70 -3.10 6.64
C TYR A 103 1.15 -3.80 5.35
N LEU A 104 2.24 -4.56 5.47
CA LEU A 104 2.71 -5.49 4.46
C LEU A 104 2.97 -6.87 5.06
N ASN A 105 3.04 -7.86 4.19
CA ASN A 105 3.41 -9.24 4.52
C ASN A 105 4.69 -9.61 3.79
N VAL A 106 5.57 -10.38 4.43
CA VAL A 106 6.79 -10.93 3.84
C VAL A 106 6.76 -12.44 3.95
N TYR A 107 6.86 -13.11 2.82
CA TYR A 107 6.96 -14.56 2.73
C TYR A 107 8.29 -14.93 2.07
N ALA A 108 9.07 -15.78 2.73
CA ALA A 108 10.44 -16.07 2.32
C ALA A 108 10.78 -17.56 2.49
N PRO A 109 11.66 -18.14 1.67
CA PRO A 109 12.13 -19.52 1.86
C PRO A 109 12.79 -19.71 3.23
N VAL A 110 12.81 -20.94 3.74
CA VAL A 110 13.66 -21.30 4.88
C VAL A 110 15.09 -21.37 4.38
N VAL A 111 15.98 -20.50 4.86
CA VAL A 111 17.37 -20.43 4.40
C VAL A 111 18.37 -20.16 5.50
N ASN A 112 19.59 -20.62 5.24
CA ASN A 112 20.82 -20.24 5.95
C ASN A 112 21.32 -18.87 5.43
N ASP A 113 22.09 -18.15 6.24
CA ASP A 113 22.48 -16.72 6.07
C ASP A 113 23.22 -16.31 4.77
N LYS A 114 23.40 -17.21 3.80
CA LYS A 114 24.23 -17.02 2.60
C LYS A 114 23.45 -16.74 1.30
N GLU A 115 22.12 -16.84 1.32
CA GLU A 115 21.32 -16.72 0.10
C GLU A 115 20.60 -15.37 -0.03
N SER A 116 20.63 -14.82 -1.25
CA SER A 116 20.07 -13.49 -1.58
C SER A 116 19.11 -13.61 -2.76
N PHE A 117 17.82 -13.76 -2.45
CA PHE A 117 16.77 -14.08 -3.42
C PHE A 117 16.23 -12.85 -4.14
N SER A 118 15.71 -13.04 -5.36
CA SER A 118 14.90 -12.01 -6.02
C SER A 118 13.64 -11.72 -5.20
N VAL A 119 13.22 -10.46 -5.18
CA VAL A 119 12.06 -9.98 -4.42
C VAL A 119 10.94 -9.65 -5.39
N LEU A 120 9.78 -10.26 -5.19
CA LEU A 120 8.54 -9.89 -5.88
C LEU A 120 7.70 -9.01 -4.94
N PHE A 121 7.41 -7.78 -5.36
CA PHE A 121 6.60 -6.82 -4.61
C PHE A 121 5.22 -6.69 -5.25
N TYR A 122 4.22 -7.30 -4.62
CA TYR A 122 2.85 -7.38 -5.12
C TYR A 122 1.98 -6.22 -4.67
N ILE A 123 1.29 -5.61 -5.62
CA ILE A 123 0.30 -4.56 -5.41
C ILE A 123 -1.06 -5.09 -5.89
N HIS A 124 -2.03 -5.16 -4.98
CA HIS A 124 -3.37 -5.65 -5.31
C HIS A 124 -4.13 -4.70 -6.24
N GLY A 125 -5.06 -5.25 -7.01
CA GLY A 125 -6.01 -4.52 -7.86
C GLY A 125 -7.19 -3.96 -7.08
N GLY A 126 -8.35 -3.84 -7.76
CA GLY A 126 -9.62 -3.37 -7.17
C GLY A 126 -9.93 -1.89 -7.42
N GLY A 127 -9.46 -1.33 -8.55
CA GLY A 127 -9.82 0.02 -8.98
C GLY A 127 -9.36 1.14 -8.05
N TRP A 128 -8.41 0.86 -7.15
CA TRP A 128 -8.05 1.71 -6.02
C TRP A 128 -9.20 1.98 -5.03
N MET A 129 -10.29 1.21 -5.06
CA MET A 129 -11.43 1.34 -4.14
C MET A 129 -11.60 0.12 -3.23
N SER A 130 -11.19 -1.06 -3.69
CA SER A 130 -11.22 -2.30 -2.91
C SER A 130 -9.96 -3.15 -3.12
N GLY A 131 -9.82 -4.22 -2.36
CA GLY A 131 -8.68 -5.14 -2.33
C GLY A 131 -7.86 -5.05 -1.04
N ASN A 132 -7.03 -6.06 -0.80
CA ASN A 132 -6.12 -6.12 0.34
C ASN A 132 -4.96 -7.11 0.09
N ALA A 133 -4.00 -7.12 1.02
CA ALA A 133 -2.79 -7.94 0.95
C ALA A 133 -2.83 -9.26 1.72
N ASN A 134 -3.95 -9.57 2.40
CA ASN A 134 -4.09 -10.84 3.13
C ASN A 134 -4.09 -12.03 2.15
N SER A 135 -3.66 -13.19 2.65
CA SER A 135 -3.41 -14.38 1.84
C SER A 135 -4.67 -15.09 1.31
N GLU A 136 -5.87 -14.61 1.66
CA GLU A 136 -7.15 -15.22 1.30
C GLU A 136 -7.35 -15.27 -0.22
N LEU A 137 -7.01 -14.17 -0.91
CA LEU A 137 -7.12 -14.05 -2.36
C LEU A 137 -5.76 -14.22 -3.06
N TYR A 138 -4.67 -13.75 -2.43
CA TYR A 138 -3.33 -13.69 -3.01
C TYR A 138 -2.30 -14.49 -2.19
N GLY A 139 -2.66 -15.74 -1.86
CA GLY A 139 -1.83 -16.62 -1.04
C GLY A 139 -0.45 -16.91 -1.62
N PRO A 140 0.61 -16.99 -0.79
CA PRO A 140 1.99 -17.15 -1.23
C PRO A 140 2.34 -18.57 -1.71
N GLN A 141 1.50 -19.56 -1.40
CA GLN A 141 1.86 -20.99 -1.39
C GLN A 141 2.33 -21.49 -2.75
N LYS A 142 1.79 -20.96 -3.85
CA LYS A 142 2.19 -21.37 -5.21
C LYS A 142 3.49 -20.72 -5.65
N LEU A 143 3.65 -19.43 -5.38
CA LEU A 143 4.84 -18.67 -5.80
C LEU A 143 6.09 -19.11 -5.02
N LEU A 144 5.92 -19.49 -3.75
CA LEU A 144 7.01 -20.01 -2.93
C LEU A 144 7.41 -21.46 -3.21
N GLU A 145 6.83 -22.11 -4.23
CA GLU A 145 7.48 -23.26 -4.88
C GLU A 145 8.75 -22.84 -5.66
N LYS A 146 8.96 -21.53 -5.83
CA LYS A 146 10.19 -20.93 -6.37
C LYS A 146 10.95 -20.24 -5.24
N GLU A 147 12.26 -20.20 -5.37
CA GLU A 147 13.18 -19.54 -4.43
C GLU A 147 13.17 -18.02 -4.63
N ILE A 148 12.08 -17.39 -4.16
CA ILE A 148 11.85 -15.94 -4.21
C ILE A 148 11.35 -15.44 -2.86
N VAL A 149 11.59 -14.16 -2.56
CA VAL A 149 10.88 -13.48 -1.47
C VAL A 149 9.67 -12.77 -2.04
N LEU A 150 8.49 -13.03 -1.50
CA LEU A 150 7.25 -12.36 -1.87
C LEU A 150 6.88 -11.34 -0.80
N VAL A 151 6.61 -10.11 -1.22
CA VAL A 151 6.04 -9.06 -0.38
C VAL A 151 4.67 -8.71 -0.93
N THR A 152 3.63 -8.69 -0.09
CA THR A 152 2.30 -8.16 -0.44
C THR A 152 2.02 -6.94 0.43
N THR A 153 1.40 -5.90 -0.13
CA THR A 153 1.20 -4.63 0.61
C THR A 153 -0.23 -4.12 0.50
N ASN A 154 -0.77 -3.63 1.62
CA ASN A 154 -1.91 -2.72 1.58
C ASN A 154 -1.46 -1.32 1.17
N TYR A 155 -2.41 -0.50 0.73
CA TYR A 155 -2.28 0.94 0.53
C TYR A 155 -3.67 1.57 0.68
N ARG A 156 -3.77 2.87 1.03
CA ARG A 156 -5.08 3.51 1.20
C ARG A 156 -5.89 3.50 -0.10
N LEU A 157 -7.21 3.34 0.05
CA LEU A 157 -8.18 3.21 -1.04
C LEU A 157 -9.18 4.35 -1.06
N GLY A 158 -9.95 4.44 -2.15
CA GLY A 158 -11.02 5.42 -2.36
C GLY A 158 -10.55 6.86 -2.15
N ALA A 159 -11.45 7.69 -1.66
CA ALA A 159 -11.12 9.07 -1.31
C ALA A 159 -10.04 9.17 -0.20
N LEU A 160 -9.96 8.22 0.72
CA LEU A 160 -8.97 8.24 1.81
C LEU A 160 -7.52 8.13 1.29
N GLY A 161 -7.33 7.38 0.19
CA GLY A 161 -6.04 7.25 -0.49
C GLY A 161 -5.82 8.27 -1.60
N PHE A 162 -6.87 8.81 -2.21
CA PHE A 162 -6.74 9.47 -3.50
C PHE A 162 -7.49 10.77 -3.68
N LEU A 163 -8.17 11.29 -2.65
CA LEU A 163 -8.73 12.64 -2.69
C LEU A 163 -7.66 13.63 -3.17
N SER A 164 -8.03 14.52 -4.09
CA SER A 164 -7.18 15.59 -4.57
C SER A 164 -8.01 16.84 -4.84
N THR A 165 -7.53 17.98 -4.36
CA THR A 165 -8.08 19.30 -4.67
C THR A 165 -7.40 19.93 -5.89
N GLY A 166 -6.38 19.28 -6.46
CA GLY A 166 -5.61 19.81 -7.60
C GLY A 166 -4.66 20.96 -7.23
N ASP A 167 -4.44 21.19 -5.94
CA ASP A 167 -3.56 22.22 -5.40
C ASP A 167 -2.69 21.68 -4.25
N SER A 168 -2.00 22.56 -3.53
CA SER A 168 -1.11 22.19 -2.43
C SER A 168 -1.82 21.72 -1.16
N VAL A 169 -3.14 21.94 -1.01
CA VAL A 169 -3.87 21.58 0.21
C VAL A 169 -3.99 20.07 0.32
N VAL A 170 -4.50 19.43 -0.72
CA VAL A 170 -4.44 17.97 -0.90
C VAL A 170 -4.02 17.68 -2.34
N PRO A 171 -2.71 17.52 -2.59
CA PRO A 171 -2.21 17.21 -3.94
C PRO A 171 -2.73 15.86 -4.46
N GLY A 172 -3.03 14.92 -3.56
CA GLY A 172 -3.54 13.59 -3.88
C GLY A 172 -2.48 12.51 -3.94
N ASN A 173 -2.86 11.37 -4.56
CA ASN A 173 -2.01 10.18 -4.74
C ASN A 173 -1.41 9.60 -3.46
N ASN A 174 -2.07 9.74 -2.33
CA ASN A 174 -1.57 9.19 -1.09
C ASN A 174 -1.47 7.66 -1.12
N GLY A 175 -2.38 6.94 -1.79
CA GLY A 175 -2.26 5.50 -2.00
C GLY A 175 -1.03 5.09 -2.82
N LEU A 176 -0.64 5.85 -3.85
CA LEU A 176 0.63 5.62 -4.57
C LEU A 176 1.85 5.98 -3.72
N LYS A 177 1.75 7.02 -2.88
CA LYS A 177 2.80 7.37 -1.91
C LYS A 177 2.94 6.30 -0.83
N ASP A 178 1.85 5.64 -0.42
CA ASP A 178 1.85 4.50 0.51
C ASP A 178 2.63 3.34 -0.09
N GLN A 179 2.33 2.97 -1.35
CA GLN A 179 3.07 1.94 -2.08
C GLN A 179 4.57 2.29 -2.21
N THR A 180 4.89 3.56 -2.46
CA THR A 180 6.27 4.05 -2.52
C THR A 180 6.96 3.94 -1.15
N LEU A 181 6.26 4.24 -0.05
CA LEU A 181 6.80 4.10 1.30
C LEU A 181 7.04 2.62 1.66
N ALA A 182 6.09 1.74 1.33
CA ALA A 182 6.25 0.30 1.50
C ALA A 182 7.45 -0.23 0.68
N LEU A 183 7.65 0.26 -0.54
CA LEU A 183 8.80 -0.12 -1.37
C LEU A 183 10.14 0.35 -0.76
N LYS A 184 10.18 1.54 -0.16
CA LYS A 184 11.35 2.00 0.61
C LYS A 184 11.60 1.12 1.83
N TRP A 185 10.54 0.77 2.57
CA TRP A 185 10.65 -0.19 3.67
C TRP A 185 11.24 -1.52 3.20
N VAL A 186 10.81 -2.03 2.05
CA VAL A 186 11.37 -3.27 1.46
C VAL A 186 12.84 -3.08 1.12
N LYS A 187 13.21 -1.97 0.47
CA LYS A 187 14.61 -1.67 0.14
C LYS A 187 15.51 -1.72 1.39
N ASP A 188 15.02 -1.19 2.51
CA ASP A 188 15.80 -1.05 3.74
C ASP A 188 15.86 -2.35 4.57
N ASN A 189 14.83 -3.20 4.51
CA ASN A 189 14.67 -4.32 5.45
C ASN A 189 14.71 -5.71 4.81
N ILE A 190 14.50 -5.85 3.50
CA ILE A 190 14.28 -7.17 2.88
C ILE A 190 15.49 -8.10 2.98
N LYS A 191 16.69 -7.54 3.16
CA LYS A 191 17.92 -8.31 3.40
C LYS A 191 17.81 -9.20 4.64
N CYS A 192 17.16 -8.72 5.71
CA CYS A 192 16.99 -9.53 6.92
C CYS A 192 16.04 -10.72 6.72
N PHE A 193 15.25 -10.71 5.64
CA PHE A 193 14.40 -11.83 5.24
C PHE A 193 15.06 -12.73 4.18
N GLY A 194 16.32 -12.47 3.79
CA GLY A 194 17.03 -13.22 2.73
C GLY A 194 16.78 -12.70 1.31
N GLY A 195 16.11 -11.54 1.17
CA GLY A 195 15.89 -10.92 -0.13
C GLY A 195 17.06 -10.04 -0.56
N ASN A 196 17.21 -9.86 -1.88
CA ASN A 196 18.16 -8.96 -2.48
C ASN A 196 17.51 -7.57 -2.70
N PRO A 197 17.91 -6.53 -1.97
CA PRO A 197 17.31 -5.20 -2.13
C PRO A 197 17.59 -4.57 -3.51
N ASN A 198 18.51 -5.14 -4.30
CA ASN A 198 18.84 -4.67 -5.65
C ASN A 198 18.17 -5.50 -6.76
N LYS A 199 17.31 -6.48 -6.41
CA LYS A 199 16.53 -7.29 -7.37
C LYS A 199 15.06 -7.31 -6.99
N ILE A 200 14.44 -6.12 -6.95
CA ILE A 200 13.02 -5.95 -6.60
C ILE A 200 12.21 -5.79 -7.89
N THR A 201 11.34 -6.76 -8.18
CA THR A 201 10.37 -6.67 -9.29
C THR A 201 9.01 -6.31 -8.72
N VAL A 202 8.47 -5.16 -9.11
CA VAL A 202 7.09 -4.77 -8.75
C VAL A 202 6.09 -5.43 -9.69
N PHE A 203 4.96 -5.89 -9.18
CA PHE A 203 3.92 -6.46 -10.02
C PHE A 203 2.54 -6.29 -9.44
N GLY A 204 1.54 -6.32 -10.31
CA GLY A 204 0.15 -6.23 -9.90
C GLY A 204 -0.81 -6.45 -11.05
N GLN A 205 -2.08 -6.59 -10.71
CA GLN A 205 -3.17 -6.80 -11.66
C GLN A 205 -4.17 -5.63 -11.63
N SER A 206 -4.73 -5.26 -12.79
CA SER A 206 -5.69 -4.15 -12.92
C SER A 206 -5.12 -2.83 -12.36
N ALA A 207 -5.78 -2.18 -11.39
CA ALA A 207 -5.24 -1.01 -10.67
C ALA A 207 -3.86 -1.26 -10.05
N GLY A 208 -3.55 -2.49 -9.64
CA GLY A 208 -2.22 -2.89 -9.17
C GLY A 208 -1.19 -2.95 -10.29
N GLY A 209 -1.61 -3.33 -11.51
CA GLY A 209 -0.77 -3.27 -12.71
C GLY A 209 -0.48 -1.83 -13.14
N ALA A 210 -1.50 -0.96 -13.10
CA ALA A 210 -1.32 0.47 -13.31
C ALA A 210 -0.40 1.08 -12.24
N SER A 211 -0.58 0.70 -10.98
CA SER A 211 0.28 1.11 -9.85
C SER A 211 1.74 0.69 -10.06
N ALA A 212 1.99 -0.58 -10.43
CA ALA A 212 3.32 -1.07 -10.75
C ALA A 212 3.97 -0.24 -11.88
N HIS A 213 3.20 0.14 -12.89
CA HIS A 213 3.68 1.05 -13.95
C HIS A 213 3.95 2.46 -13.42
N PHE A 214 3.08 3.05 -12.59
CA PHE A 214 3.36 4.35 -11.98
C PHE A 214 4.65 4.35 -11.15
N LEU A 215 4.95 3.26 -10.45
CA LEU A 215 6.19 3.14 -9.67
C LEU A 215 7.46 3.08 -10.53
N THR A 216 7.39 2.57 -11.77
CA THR A 216 8.54 2.63 -12.69
C THR A 216 8.73 4.00 -13.33
N LEU A 217 7.68 4.82 -13.40
CA LEU A 217 7.71 6.16 -13.98
C LEU A 217 8.11 7.24 -12.96
N SER A 218 7.66 7.10 -11.71
CA SER A 218 7.82 8.13 -10.69
C SER A 218 9.29 8.31 -10.27
N PRO A 219 9.81 9.55 -10.20
CA PRO A 219 11.16 9.81 -9.70
C PRO A 219 11.34 9.43 -8.21
N LEU A 220 10.25 9.20 -7.48
CA LEU A 220 10.31 8.81 -6.06
C LEU A 220 10.56 7.31 -5.84
N SER A 221 10.38 6.49 -6.89
CA SER A 221 10.39 5.03 -6.78
C SER A 221 11.14 4.30 -7.90
N ARG A 222 11.34 4.92 -9.07
CA ARG A 222 11.94 4.25 -10.24
C ARG A 222 13.32 3.65 -9.97
N ASP A 223 14.10 4.27 -9.09
CA ASP A 223 15.45 3.82 -8.75
C ASP A 223 15.45 2.72 -7.65
N LEU A 224 14.27 2.39 -7.10
CA LEU A 224 14.09 1.33 -6.11
C LEU A 224 13.73 -0.02 -6.76
N VAL A 225 13.30 -0.02 -8.03
CA VAL A 225 12.81 -1.22 -8.74
C VAL A 225 13.79 -1.67 -9.82
N SER A 226 13.89 -2.98 -10.00
CA SER A 226 14.73 -3.63 -11.02
C SER A 226 13.93 -4.05 -12.25
N GLY A 227 12.60 -4.13 -12.15
CA GLY A 227 11.71 -4.53 -13.22
C GLY A 227 10.24 -4.46 -12.78
N ALA A 228 9.33 -4.63 -13.75
CA ALA A 228 7.90 -4.65 -13.48
C ALA A 228 7.15 -5.70 -14.31
N ILE A 229 6.07 -6.25 -13.75
CA ILE A 229 5.11 -7.11 -14.45
C ILE A 229 3.72 -6.48 -14.34
N LEU A 230 3.14 -6.11 -15.48
CA LEU A 230 1.91 -5.33 -15.57
C LEU A 230 0.76 -6.20 -16.08
N GLN A 231 -0.07 -6.76 -15.19
CA GLN A 231 -1.14 -7.68 -15.59
C GLN A 231 -2.45 -6.91 -15.80
N SER A 232 -2.89 -6.77 -17.06
CA SER A 232 -4.18 -6.15 -17.41
C SER A 232 -4.40 -4.73 -16.83
N GLY A 233 -3.34 -3.92 -16.72
CA GLY A 233 -3.44 -2.53 -16.27
C GLY A 233 -2.14 -1.77 -16.49
N THR A 234 -2.23 -0.51 -16.91
CA THR A 234 -1.09 0.37 -17.18
C THR A 234 -1.42 1.81 -16.79
N ALA A 235 -0.40 2.64 -16.56
CA ALA A 235 -0.56 4.08 -16.30
C ALA A 235 -1.29 4.85 -17.43
N PHE A 236 -1.32 4.30 -18.65
CA PHE A 236 -1.97 4.92 -19.81
C PHE A 236 -3.42 4.50 -19.99
N ALA A 237 -3.94 3.60 -19.16
CA ALA A 237 -5.33 3.22 -19.24
C ALA A 237 -6.24 4.44 -18.95
N PRO A 238 -7.34 4.64 -19.69
CA PRO A 238 -8.17 5.84 -19.55
C PRO A 238 -8.82 5.99 -18.17
N TRP A 239 -8.95 4.89 -17.42
CA TRP A 239 -9.45 4.89 -16.04
C TRP A 239 -8.37 5.17 -14.99
N ALA A 240 -7.08 5.17 -15.37
CA ALA A 240 -5.95 5.26 -14.45
C ALA A 240 -5.64 6.69 -13.98
N ILE A 241 -6.14 7.72 -14.68
CA ILE A 241 -5.84 9.13 -14.38
C ILE A 241 -7.14 9.94 -14.41
N THR A 242 -7.32 10.84 -13.45
CA THR A 242 -8.38 11.85 -13.51
C THR A 242 -7.89 13.18 -14.02
N LEU A 243 -8.70 13.83 -14.85
CA LEU A 243 -8.40 15.18 -15.36
C LEU A 243 -9.12 16.27 -14.58
N LYS A 244 -10.01 15.91 -13.64
CA LYS A 244 -10.85 16.86 -12.88
C LYS A 244 -10.90 16.52 -11.39
N PRO A 245 -9.76 16.47 -10.68
CA PRO A 245 -9.70 16.03 -9.28
C PRO A 245 -10.56 16.90 -8.36
N LEU A 246 -10.48 18.23 -8.50
CA LEU A 246 -11.27 19.18 -7.70
C LEU A 246 -12.79 18.97 -7.83
N VAL A 247 -13.28 18.68 -9.05
CA VAL A 247 -14.71 18.44 -9.28
C VAL A 247 -15.18 17.20 -8.50
N ASN A 248 -14.36 16.15 -8.45
CA ASN A 248 -14.68 14.95 -7.69
C ASN A 248 -14.62 15.21 -6.17
N ALA A 249 -13.64 15.98 -5.70
CA ALA A 249 -13.57 16.41 -4.31
C ALA A 249 -14.81 17.24 -3.88
N GLN A 250 -15.23 18.19 -4.72
CA GLN A 250 -16.45 18.98 -4.49
C GLN A 250 -17.72 18.14 -4.48
N ARG A 251 -17.82 17.13 -5.35
CA ARG A 251 -18.94 16.16 -5.36
C ARG A 251 -18.99 15.35 -4.07
N LEU A 252 -17.85 14.82 -3.63
CA LEU A 252 -17.77 14.08 -2.36
C LEU A 252 -18.16 14.98 -1.18
N ALA A 253 -17.65 16.22 -1.14
CA ALA A 253 -18.02 17.19 -0.13
C ALA A 253 -19.54 17.42 -0.13
N SER A 254 -20.16 17.61 -1.30
CA SER A 254 -21.62 17.77 -1.41
C SER A 254 -22.39 16.55 -0.92
N TYR A 255 -21.94 15.32 -1.20
CA TYR A 255 -22.63 14.10 -0.73
C TYR A 255 -22.58 13.94 0.80
N LEU A 256 -21.59 14.54 1.45
CA LEU A 256 -21.38 14.47 2.90
C LEU A 256 -21.79 15.76 3.62
N ASN A 257 -22.53 16.64 2.94
CA ASN A 257 -22.98 17.94 3.44
C ASN A 257 -21.81 18.80 3.96
N CYS A 258 -20.68 18.74 3.28
CA CYS A 258 -19.52 19.58 3.52
C CYS A 258 -19.48 20.79 2.58
N PRO A 259 -18.88 21.92 3.02
CA PRO A 259 -18.62 23.05 2.13
C PRO A 259 -17.75 22.63 0.94
N SER A 260 -18.03 23.19 -0.24
CA SER A 260 -17.29 22.96 -1.49
C SER A 260 -16.66 24.23 -2.06
N THR A 261 -16.58 25.29 -1.24
CA THR A 261 -16.17 26.65 -1.61
C THR A 261 -14.67 26.82 -1.73
N SER A 262 -13.87 26.13 -0.91
CA SER A 262 -12.41 26.10 -1.00
C SER A 262 -11.85 24.73 -0.66
N SER A 263 -10.61 24.47 -1.08
CA SER A 263 -9.89 23.23 -0.80
C SER A 263 -9.74 22.97 0.70
N GLU A 264 -9.45 24.00 1.50
CA GLU A 264 -9.33 23.90 2.96
C GLU A 264 -10.67 23.52 3.58
N ALA A 265 -11.76 24.19 3.20
CA ALA A 265 -13.08 23.94 3.75
C ALA A 265 -13.61 22.53 3.42
N ILE A 266 -13.29 22.03 2.23
CA ILE A 266 -13.55 20.64 1.83
C ILE A 266 -12.82 19.68 2.78
N VAL A 267 -11.51 19.87 2.94
CA VAL A 267 -10.64 18.93 3.65
C VAL A 267 -10.89 18.96 5.15
N GLU A 268 -11.09 20.15 5.73
CA GLU A 268 -11.44 20.31 7.15
C GLU A 268 -12.73 19.55 7.48
N CYS A 269 -13.80 19.77 6.70
CA CYS A 269 -15.07 19.08 6.94
C CYS A 269 -15.01 17.57 6.66
N LEU A 270 -14.38 17.14 5.57
CA LEU A 270 -14.22 15.70 5.28
C LEU A 270 -13.39 14.99 6.35
N SER A 271 -12.44 15.69 6.98
CA SER A 271 -11.64 15.14 8.08
C SER A 271 -12.44 14.88 9.35
N THR A 272 -13.63 15.49 9.51
CA THR A 272 -14.52 15.23 10.66
C THR A 272 -15.51 14.08 10.41
N LYS A 273 -15.57 13.53 9.20
CA LYS A 273 -16.51 12.45 8.87
C LYS A 273 -15.96 11.09 9.30
N ASP A 274 -16.84 10.15 9.57
CA ASP A 274 -16.42 8.76 9.74
C ASP A 274 -15.91 8.20 8.41
N SER A 275 -14.86 7.38 8.47
CA SER A 275 -14.29 6.77 7.26
C SER A 275 -15.32 5.95 6.50
N SER A 276 -16.27 5.33 7.22
CA SER A 276 -17.37 4.58 6.62
C SER A 276 -18.28 5.45 5.77
N ASP A 277 -18.61 6.65 6.24
CA ASP A 277 -19.50 7.57 5.51
C ASP A 277 -18.86 8.01 4.19
N ILE A 278 -17.55 8.24 4.22
CA ILE A 278 -16.75 8.58 3.02
C ILE A 278 -16.76 7.42 2.03
N VAL A 279 -16.40 6.22 2.48
CA VAL A 279 -16.32 5.02 1.63
C VAL A 279 -17.69 4.67 1.05
N GLU A 280 -18.78 4.87 1.79
CA GLU A 280 -20.13 4.60 1.28
C GLU A 280 -20.46 5.45 0.03
N GLN A 281 -19.82 6.61 -0.14
CA GLN A 281 -20.04 7.45 -1.32
C GLN A 281 -19.36 6.92 -2.58
N ASP A 282 -18.41 5.98 -2.49
CA ASP A 282 -17.68 5.44 -3.65
C ASP A 282 -18.63 4.84 -4.71
N LYS A 283 -19.76 4.25 -4.30
CA LYS A 283 -20.81 3.75 -5.23
C LYS A 283 -21.36 4.83 -6.18
N ARG A 284 -21.36 6.09 -5.75
CA ARG A 284 -21.85 7.22 -6.57
C ARG A 284 -20.86 7.61 -7.66
N PHE A 285 -19.59 7.26 -7.50
CA PHE A 285 -18.54 7.47 -8.49
C PHE A 285 -18.42 6.28 -9.46
N TRP A 286 -19.03 5.14 -9.12
CA TRP A 286 -19.06 3.95 -9.97
C TRP A 286 -20.13 4.01 -11.07
N VAL A 287 -21.27 4.66 -10.80
CA VAL A 287 -22.34 4.80 -11.80
C VAL A 287 -21.91 5.82 -12.85
N THR A 288 -21.49 5.31 -14.01
CA THR A 288 -21.54 6.05 -15.26
C THR A 288 -22.96 6.56 -15.44
N GLN A 289 -23.21 7.85 -15.17
CA GLN A 289 -24.29 8.52 -15.86
C GLN A 289 -24.01 8.32 -17.36
N LEU A 290 -24.86 7.50 -17.98
CA LEU A 290 -24.91 7.18 -19.41
C LEU A 290 -25.29 8.43 -20.22
N GLU A 291 -24.58 9.53 -20.03
CA GLU A 291 -24.63 10.69 -20.90
C GLU A 291 -23.28 10.80 -21.60
N GLU A 292 -23.29 10.29 -22.84
CA GLU A 292 -22.27 10.41 -23.89
C GLU A 292 -20.90 9.80 -23.58
N VAL A 293 -20.61 8.66 -24.25
CA VAL A 293 -19.36 7.96 -24.65
C VAL A 293 -17.98 8.53 -24.22
N CYS A 294 -17.85 9.11 -23.04
CA CYS A 294 -16.61 9.55 -22.44
C CYS A 294 -16.66 9.13 -20.97
N ILE A 295 -15.86 8.13 -20.63
CA ILE A 295 -15.71 7.60 -19.27
C ILE A 295 -15.26 8.76 -18.37
N LYS A 296 -16.20 9.31 -17.59
CA LYS A 296 -15.98 10.42 -16.66
C LYS A 296 -15.54 9.88 -15.29
N GLY A 297 -14.32 10.22 -14.90
CA GLY A 297 -13.92 10.56 -13.52
C GLY A 297 -13.72 9.42 -12.52
N SER A 298 -12.53 8.82 -12.50
CA SER A 298 -11.96 8.23 -11.27
C SER A 298 -11.41 9.35 -10.37
N ILE A 299 -11.26 9.14 -9.07
CA ILE A 299 -10.92 10.19 -8.07
C ILE A 299 -9.43 10.62 -8.08
N LEU A 300 -8.61 10.17 -9.03
CA LEU A 300 -7.15 10.20 -8.91
C LEU A 300 -6.49 11.45 -9.54
N GLY A 301 -6.23 12.49 -8.74
CA GLY A 301 -5.38 13.62 -9.15
C GLY A 301 -3.90 13.26 -9.13
N ILE A 302 -3.23 13.32 -10.29
CA ILE A 302 -1.76 13.28 -10.41
C ILE A 302 -1.19 14.69 -10.49
#